data_AF-A0A1A8BUU8-F1
#
_entry.id   AF-A0A1A8BUU8-F1
#
_cell.length_a   1.000
_cell.length_b   1.000
_cell.length_c   1.000
_cell.angle_alpha   90.00
_cell.angle_beta   90.00
_cell.angle_gamma   90.00
#
_symmetry.space_group_name_H-M   'P 1'
#
loop_
_entity.id
_entity.type
_entity.pdbx_description
1 polymer ?
#
loop_
_entity_poly.entity_id
_entity_poly.type
_entity_poly.pdbx_seq_one_letter_code
_entity_poly.pdbx_strand_id
1 'polypeptide(L)'
;MAKEKLTQMQQQLGTPLHKLINEVPTRWNSTYHMLERLTEQKEAVWVSLASLKTDLTPLTPEEFEIIEEMLRVLAPFYQATRELSEEKRVSGSKVIPLMRMIHIELQHQSSTVTKPTAKQLAENLSKRLTESICNMESLSVMSLATLLDPRFKTAGFFSPLKATEAVKRLKSECAAEMRSHEPDPAVEEPFTWIRTQFRTQSLEAP
;
A
#
# COMPACT_ATOMS: atom_id res chain seq x y z
N MET A 1 16.11 37.06 -8.22
CA MET A 1 15.84 37.11 -9.67
C MET A 1 14.94 35.99 -10.18
N ALA A 2 15.39 34.73 -10.32
CA ALA A 2 14.56 33.67 -10.93
C ALA A 2 13.31 33.30 -10.11
N LYS A 3 13.45 33.17 -8.77
CA LYS A 3 12.33 32.89 -7.85
C LYS A 3 11.27 34.00 -7.86
N GLU A 4 11.70 35.26 -7.76
CA GLU A 4 10.81 36.43 -7.81
C GLU A 4 10.09 36.53 -9.16
N LYS A 5 10.79 36.20 -10.25
CA LYS A 5 10.18 36.20 -11.58
C LYS A 5 9.09 35.15 -11.71
N LEU A 6 9.33 33.94 -11.20
CA LEU A 6 8.31 32.90 -11.15
C LEU A 6 7.08 33.35 -10.35
N THR A 7 7.30 33.95 -9.17
CA THR A 7 6.20 34.48 -8.36
C THR A 7 5.42 35.58 -9.09
N GLN A 8 6.10 36.48 -9.79
CA GLN A 8 5.45 37.51 -10.62
C GLN A 8 4.59 36.86 -11.72
N MET A 9 5.12 35.85 -12.42
CA MET A 9 4.38 35.17 -13.48
C MET A 9 3.19 34.38 -12.95
N GLN A 10 3.32 33.75 -11.78
CA GLN A 10 2.23 33.07 -11.11
C GLN A 10 1.06 34.02 -10.81
N GLN A 11 1.36 35.22 -10.30
CA GLN A 11 0.35 36.24 -10.04
C GLN A 11 -0.35 36.71 -11.31
N GLN A 12 0.41 36.91 -12.40
CA GLN A 12 -0.15 37.36 -13.68
C GLN A 12 -1.04 36.31 -14.35
N LEU A 13 -0.68 35.03 -14.22
CA LEU A 13 -1.42 33.90 -14.81
C LEU A 13 -2.53 33.37 -13.89
N GLY A 14 -2.64 33.86 -12.65
CA GLY A 14 -3.60 33.37 -11.67
C GLY A 14 -3.33 31.94 -11.20
N THR A 15 -2.08 31.45 -11.32
CA THR A 15 -1.70 30.12 -10.85
C THR A 15 -1.31 30.15 -9.36
N PRO A 16 -1.43 29.01 -8.64
CA PRO A 16 -1.06 28.94 -7.23
C PRO A 16 0.40 29.39 -6.99
N LEU A 17 0.60 30.19 -5.94
CA LEU A 17 1.91 30.77 -5.57
C LEU A 17 2.79 29.73 -4.88
N HIS A 18 3.26 28.78 -5.66
CA HIS A 18 4.03 27.64 -5.18
C HIS A 18 5.49 27.72 -5.59
N LYS A 19 6.39 27.38 -4.67
CA LYS A 19 7.80 27.18 -5.01
C LYS A 19 7.97 25.86 -5.77
N LEU A 20 8.88 25.82 -6.72
CA LEU A 20 9.33 24.55 -7.31
C LEU A 20 10.02 23.71 -6.23
N ILE A 21 9.87 22.39 -6.36
CA ILE A 21 10.42 21.40 -5.44
C ILE A 21 11.63 20.77 -6.12
N ASN A 22 12.73 20.65 -5.40
CA ASN A 22 13.88 19.88 -5.88
C ASN A 22 13.74 18.42 -5.45
N GLU A 23 14.13 17.51 -6.33
CA GLU A 23 14.27 16.10 -6.01
C GLU A 23 15.28 15.89 -4.87
N VAL A 24 14.99 14.92 -4.01
CA VAL A 24 15.88 14.39 -2.98
C VAL A 24 16.09 12.90 -3.27
N PRO A 25 17.25 12.48 -3.81
CA PRO A 25 17.46 11.12 -4.34
C PRO A 25 17.16 9.98 -3.35
N THR A 26 17.31 10.22 -2.05
CA THR A 26 17.03 9.23 -1.00
C THR A 26 15.54 8.99 -0.74
N ARG A 27 14.65 9.78 -1.34
CA ARG A 27 13.20 9.76 -1.09
C ARG A 27 12.44 9.86 -2.40
N TRP A 28 12.01 8.73 -2.93
CA TRP A 28 11.31 8.66 -4.22
C TRP A 28 10.06 9.58 -4.30
N ASN A 29 9.33 9.78 -3.18
CA ASN A 29 8.19 10.71 -3.11
C ASN A 29 8.56 12.14 -3.53
N SER A 30 9.80 12.56 -3.32
CA SER A 30 10.26 13.90 -3.73
C SER A 30 10.28 14.06 -5.24
N THR A 31 10.63 13.00 -6.00
CA THR A 31 10.57 12.99 -7.46
C THR A 31 9.13 13.15 -7.93
N TYR A 32 8.19 12.41 -7.34
CA TYR A 32 6.76 12.53 -7.65
C TYR A 32 6.26 13.96 -7.41
N HIS A 33 6.53 14.52 -6.23
CA HIS A 33 6.14 15.89 -5.90
C HIS A 33 6.78 16.96 -6.79
N MET A 34 8.05 16.77 -7.17
CA MET A 34 8.72 17.67 -8.09
C MET A 34 8.00 17.69 -9.45
N LEU A 35 7.72 16.52 -10.01
CA LEU A 35 7.05 16.39 -11.30
C LEU A 35 5.62 16.95 -11.24
N GLU A 36 4.85 16.61 -10.21
CA GLU A 36 3.49 17.12 -9.99
C GLU A 36 3.49 18.67 -9.89
N ARG A 37 4.41 19.23 -9.10
CA ARG A 37 4.57 20.69 -8.97
C ARG A 37 5.03 21.35 -10.27
N LEU A 38 5.90 20.69 -11.03
CA LEU A 38 6.38 21.21 -12.31
C LEU A 38 5.25 21.28 -13.33
N THR A 39 4.40 20.24 -13.40
CA THR A 39 3.22 20.22 -14.27
C THR A 39 2.19 21.27 -13.86
N GLU A 40 1.93 21.43 -12.56
CA GLU A 40 1.05 22.49 -12.01
C GLU A 40 1.52 23.90 -12.43
N GLN A 41 2.84 24.10 -12.48
CA GLN A 41 3.46 25.40 -12.71
C GLN A 41 3.95 25.61 -14.15
N LYS A 42 3.59 24.72 -15.08
CA LYS A 42 4.19 24.63 -16.43
C LYS A 42 4.22 25.97 -17.17
N GLU A 43 3.10 26.70 -17.20
CA GLU A 43 2.98 27.97 -17.92
C GLU A 43 3.81 29.07 -17.26
N ALA A 44 3.73 29.19 -15.94
CA ALA A 44 4.50 30.19 -15.19
C ALA A 44 6.01 29.94 -15.32
N VAL A 45 6.44 28.67 -15.34
CA VAL A 45 7.84 28.29 -15.57
C VAL A 45 8.27 28.64 -16.99
N TRP A 46 7.49 28.28 -18.01
CA TRP A 46 7.78 28.59 -19.41
C TRP A 46 7.96 30.10 -19.65
N VAL A 47 7.00 30.92 -19.22
CA VAL A 47 7.06 32.38 -19.40
C VAL A 47 8.22 32.99 -18.61
N SER A 48 8.51 32.46 -17.42
CA SER A 48 9.66 32.89 -16.62
C SER A 48 10.98 32.61 -17.32
N LEU A 49 11.16 31.40 -17.86
CA LEU A 49 12.38 31.01 -18.59
C LEU A 49 12.58 31.88 -19.84
N ALA A 50 11.53 32.09 -20.63
CA ALA A 50 11.57 32.96 -21.80
C ALA A 50 11.97 34.41 -21.43
N SER A 51 11.49 34.90 -20.29
CA SER A 51 11.78 36.26 -19.81
C SER A 51 13.20 36.42 -19.24
N LEU A 52 13.76 35.37 -18.65
CA LEU A 52 15.05 35.44 -17.93
C LEU A 52 16.27 35.27 -18.85
N LYS A 53 16.07 35.02 -20.16
CA LYS A 53 17.15 34.77 -21.14
C LYS A 53 18.20 33.78 -20.61
N THR A 54 17.73 32.68 -20.04
CA THR A 54 18.60 31.62 -19.52
C THR A 54 19.02 30.67 -20.64
N ASP A 55 20.17 30.03 -20.51
CA ASP A 55 20.59 28.93 -21.39
C ASP A 55 19.80 27.62 -21.16
N LEU A 56 18.82 27.65 -20.25
CA LEU A 56 17.94 26.52 -19.97
C LEU A 56 16.89 26.38 -21.06
N THR A 57 16.91 25.25 -21.75
CA THR A 57 15.83 24.86 -22.66
C THR A 57 14.60 24.46 -21.85
N PRO A 58 13.43 25.11 -22.05
CA PRO A 58 12.19 24.65 -21.46
C PRO A 58 11.84 23.24 -21.94
N LEU A 59 11.18 22.46 -21.09
CA LEU A 59 10.57 21.19 -21.50
C LEU A 59 9.56 21.44 -22.61
N THR A 60 9.54 20.58 -23.60
CA THR A 60 8.61 20.56 -24.73
C THR A 60 7.21 20.10 -24.29
N PRO A 61 6.15 20.39 -25.08
CA PRO A 61 4.82 19.85 -24.84
C PRO A 61 4.81 18.32 -24.72
N GLU A 62 5.55 17.63 -25.60
CA GLU A 62 5.70 16.18 -25.60
C GLU A 62 6.30 15.67 -24.28
N GLU A 63 7.31 16.34 -23.75
CA GLU A 63 7.92 15.98 -22.46
C GLU A 63 6.95 16.17 -21.30
N PHE A 64 6.11 17.21 -21.32
CA PHE A 64 5.04 17.37 -20.32
C PHE A 64 3.99 16.28 -20.41
N GLU A 65 3.57 15.89 -21.62
CA GLU A 65 2.64 14.76 -21.81
C GLU A 65 3.23 13.46 -21.23
N ILE A 66 4.53 13.20 -21.47
CA ILE A 66 5.24 12.05 -20.87
C ILE A 66 5.21 12.13 -19.34
N ILE A 67 5.50 13.29 -18.76
CA ILE A 67 5.48 13.49 -17.30
C ILE A 67 4.08 13.26 -16.73
N GLU A 68 3.04 13.79 -17.39
CA GLU A 68 1.64 13.59 -16.99
C GLU A 68 1.24 12.11 -17.03
N GLU A 69 1.69 11.35 -18.03
CA GLU A 69 1.49 9.89 -18.06
C GLU A 69 2.27 9.17 -16.94
N MET A 70 3.52 9.55 -16.71
CA MET A 70 4.34 8.97 -15.63
C MET A 70 3.73 9.24 -14.25
N LEU A 71 3.19 10.44 -14.02
CA LEU A 71 2.48 10.79 -12.78
C LEU A 71 1.26 9.90 -12.58
N ARG A 72 0.47 9.63 -13.63
CA ARG A 72 -0.67 8.68 -13.56
C ARG A 72 -0.22 7.28 -13.14
N VAL A 73 0.87 6.77 -13.72
CA VAL A 73 1.45 5.45 -13.40
C VAL A 73 1.97 5.40 -11.96
N LEU A 74 2.59 6.47 -11.47
CA LEU A 74 3.18 6.54 -10.13
C LEU A 74 2.17 6.86 -9.02
N ALA A 75 1.04 7.50 -9.36
CA ALA A 75 0.00 7.89 -8.41
C ALA A 75 -0.47 6.77 -7.45
N PRO A 76 -0.79 5.54 -7.91
CA PRO A 76 -1.22 4.47 -7.00
C PRO A 76 -0.12 4.06 -5.99
N PHE A 77 1.15 4.08 -6.38
CA PHE A 77 2.26 3.83 -5.47
C PHE A 77 2.40 4.92 -4.42
N TYR A 78 2.20 6.18 -4.83
CA TYR A 78 2.30 7.33 -3.95
C TYR A 78 1.18 7.31 -2.91
N GLN A 79 -0.06 7.06 -3.35
CA GLN A 79 -1.22 6.93 -2.47
C GLN A 79 -1.04 5.79 -1.46
N ALA A 80 -0.59 4.61 -1.90
CA ALA A 80 -0.35 3.49 -1.00
C ALA A 80 0.78 3.78 0.01
N THR A 81 1.85 4.44 -0.42
CA THR A 81 2.94 4.83 0.49
C THR A 81 2.49 5.86 1.49
N ARG A 82 1.68 6.84 1.08
CA ARG A 82 1.11 7.85 1.96
C ARG A 82 0.18 7.24 2.99
N GLU A 83 -0.74 6.36 2.57
CA GLU A 83 -1.62 5.59 3.45
C GLU A 83 -0.82 4.82 4.50
N LEU A 84 0.24 4.10 4.10
CA LEU A 84 1.09 3.36 5.04
C LEU A 84 1.94 4.26 5.95
N SER A 85 2.26 5.48 5.51
CA SER A 85 3.08 6.43 6.29
C SER A 85 2.27 7.23 7.31
N GLU A 86 0.97 7.42 7.08
CA GLU A 86 0.05 8.16 7.97
C GLU A 86 -0.41 7.30 9.16
N GLU A 87 -0.25 5.98 9.11
CA GLU A 87 -0.65 5.09 10.19
C GLU A 87 0.31 5.16 11.40
N LYS A 88 -0.25 5.44 12.59
CA LYS A 88 0.49 5.40 13.87
C LYS A 88 1.05 4.00 14.20
N ARG A 89 0.47 2.95 13.62
CA ARG A 89 0.99 1.58 13.58
C ARG A 89 0.73 1.05 12.17
N VAL A 90 1.77 0.91 11.36
CA VAL A 90 1.67 0.31 10.03
C VAL A 90 1.10 -1.10 10.18
N SER A 91 -0.14 -1.32 9.77
CA SER A 91 -0.74 -2.65 9.88
C SER A 91 -0.24 -3.49 8.72
N GLY A 92 0.69 -4.42 8.99
CA GLY A 92 1.22 -5.36 7.98
C GLY A 92 0.13 -6.08 7.18
N SER A 93 -1.09 -6.17 7.73
CA SER A 93 -2.28 -6.68 7.06
C SER A 93 -2.71 -5.92 5.80
N LYS A 94 -2.34 -4.63 5.66
CA LYS A 94 -2.67 -3.80 4.49
C LYS A 94 -1.72 -4.00 3.32
N VAL A 95 -0.53 -4.52 3.55
CA VAL A 95 0.55 -4.49 2.54
C VAL A 95 0.18 -5.32 1.32
N ILE A 96 -0.22 -6.59 1.50
CA ILE A 96 -0.63 -7.47 0.39
C ILE A 96 -1.86 -6.89 -0.36
N PRO A 97 -2.95 -6.48 0.34
CA PRO A 97 -4.10 -5.84 -0.32
C PRO A 97 -3.74 -4.58 -1.13
N LEU A 98 -2.91 -3.69 -0.59
CA LEU A 98 -2.50 -2.47 -1.28
C LEU A 98 -1.69 -2.78 -2.54
N MET A 99 -0.74 -3.71 -2.46
CA MET A 99 0.03 -4.13 -3.62
C MET A 99 -0.87 -4.75 -4.71
N ARG A 100 -1.86 -5.56 -4.31
CA ARG A 100 -2.88 -6.08 -5.23
C ARG A 100 -3.69 -4.96 -5.88
N MET A 101 -4.10 -3.95 -5.12
CA MET A 101 -4.85 -2.79 -5.65
C MET A 101 -4.01 -2.00 -6.66
N ILE A 102 -2.74 -1.73 -6.37
CA ILE A 102 -1.82 -1.07 -7.32
C ILE A 102 -1.71 -1.90 -8.60
N HIS A 103 -1.60 -3.23 -8.49
CA HIS A 103 -1.51 -4.08 -9.67
C HIS A 103 -2.75 -3.96 -10.56
N ILE A 104 -3.95 -4.01 -9.96
CA ILE A 104 -5.22 -3.83 -10.67
C ILE A 104 -5.26 -2.47 -11.36
N GLU A 105 -4.88 -1.40 -10.65
CA GLU A 105 -4.86 -0.05 -11.21
C GLU A 105 -3.90 0.07 -12.41
N LEU A 106 -2.70 -0.51 -12.34
CA LEU A 106 -1.77 -0.52 -13.47
C LEU A 106 -2.33 -1.29 -14.68
N GLN A 107 -3.06 -2.38 -14.46
CA GLN A 107 -3.74 -3.10 -15.54
C GLN A 107 -4.83 -2.23 -16.19
N HIS A 108 -5.61 -1.48 -15.40
CA HIS A 108 -6.59 -0.54 -15.93
C HIS A 108 -5.94 0.59 -16.74
N GLN A 109 -4.80 1.09 -16.30
CA GLN A 109 -4.09 2.18 -16.97
C GLN A 109 -3.39 1.74 -18.27
N SER A 110 -3.15 0.43 -18.47
CA SER A 110 -2.39 -0.11 -19.61
C SER A 110 -2.92 0.33 -20.99
N SER A 111 -4.22 0.57 -21.11
CA SER A 111 -4.86 1.05 -22.36
C SER A 111 -4.81 2.57 -22.53
N THR A 112 -4.60 3.31 -21.44
CA THR A 112 -4.63 4.78 -21.39
C THR A 112 -3.24 5.43 -21.45
N VAL A 113 -2.20 4.68 -21.11
CA VAL A 113 -0.81 5.12 -21.21
C VAL A 113 -0.36 4.88 -22.65
N THR A 114 0.02 5.93 -23.34
CA THR A 114 0.31 5.91 -24.77
C THR A 114 1.81 6.12 -25.06
N LYS A 115 2.48 6.95 -24.25
CA LYS A 115 3.86 7.37 -24.45
C LYS A 115 4.83 6.20 -24.14
N PRO A 116 5.83 5.94 -25.01
CA PRO A 116 6.74 4.80 -24.85
C PRO A 116 7.44 4.75 -23.49
N THR A 117 7.93 5.89 -23.02
CA THR A 117 8.64 6.00 -21.73
C THR A 117 7.73 5.64 -20.55
N ALA A 118 6.50 6.14 -20.56
CA ALA A 118 5.53 5.86 -19.51
C ALA A 118 5.05 4.40 -19.54
N LYS A 119 4.89 3.81 -20.74
CA LYS A 119 4.60 2.37 -20.90
C LYS A 119 5.73 1.51 -20.31
N GLN A 120 6.98 1.81 -20.67
CA GLN A 120 8.14 1.08 -20.17
C GLN A 120 8.24 1.20 -18.62
N LEU A 121 7.93 2.37 -18.06
CA LEU A 121 7.85 2.54 -16.62
C LEU A 121 6.77 1.64 -16.01
N ALA A 122 5.55 1.66 -16.55
CA ALA A 122 4.43 0.86 -16.06
C ALA A 122 4.71 -0.65 -16.13
N GLU A 123 5.30 -1.13 -17.22
CA GLU A 123 5.70 -2.54 -17.40
C GLU A 123 6.75 -2.97 -16.38
N ASN A 124 7.80 -2.17 -16.20
CA ASN A 124 8.85 -2.45 -15.23
C ASN A 124 8.32 -2.47 -13.79
N LEU A 125 7.46 -1.52 -13.44
CA LEU A 125 6.82 -1.45 -12.12
C LEU A 125 5.86 -2.63 -11.92
N SER A 126 5.04 -2.97 -12.92
CA SER A 126 4.12 -4.11 -12.86
C SER A 126 4.85 -5.43 -12.63
N LYS A 127 5.97 -5.64 -13.34
CA LYS A 127 6.81 -6.83 -13.16
C LYS A 127 7.36 -6.92 -11.75
N ARG A 128 8.03 -5.86 -11.27
CA ARG A 128 8.61 -5.81 -9.92
C ARG A 128 7.55 -5.93 -8.83
N LEU A 129 6.39 -5.32 -9.03
CA LEU A 129 5.26 -5.40 -8.11
C LEU A 129 4.77 -6.84 -7.99
N THR A 130 4.61 -7.54 -9.12
CA THR A 130 4.15 -8.93 -9.14
C THR A 130 5.12 -9.86 -8.41
N GLU A 131 6.43 -9.72 -8.67
CA GLU A 131 7.47 -10.44 -7.93
C GLU A 131 7.42 -10.15 -6.42
N SER A 132 7.23 -8.88 -6.06
CA SER A 132 7.16 -8.45 -4.67
C SER A 132 5.92 -8.98 -3.96
N ILE A 133 4.75 -9.01 -4.62
CA ILE A 133 3.52 -9.60 -4.09
C ILE A 133 3.73 -11.07 -3.78
N CYS A 134 4.28 -11.84 -4.73
CA CYS A 134 4.55 -13.27 -4.55
C CYS A 134 5.47 -13.54 -3.34
N ASN A 135 6.48 -12.70 -3.15
CA ASN A 135 7.38 -12.78 -2.00
C ASN A 135 6.63 -12.49 -0.69
N MET A 136 5.82 -11.42 -0.65
CA MET A 136 5.06 -11.04 0.55
C MET A 136 4.01 -12.08 0.92
N GLU A 137 3.28 -12.64 -0.04
CA GLU A 137 2.31 -13.71 0.21
C GLU A 137 2.96 -15.01 0.69
N SER A 138 4.25 -15.23 0.37
CA SER A 138 4.99 -16.40 0.83
C SER A 138 5.50 -16.26 2.27
N LEU A 139 5.58 -15.04 2.80
CA LEU A 139 5.93 -14.81 4.21
C LEU A 139 4.71 -15.08 5.10
N SER A 140 4.82 -16.06 6.00
CA SER A 140 3.73 -16.43 6.91
C SER A 140 3.27 -15.25 7.77
N VAL A 141 4.19 -14.41 8.26
CA VAL A 141 3.86 -13.23 9.07
C VAL A 141 2.95 -12.26 8.31
N MET A 142 3.22 -12.03 7.02
CA MET A 142 2.46 -11.09 6.19
C MET A 142 1.13 -11.67 5.72
N SER A 143 1.13 -12.94 5.28
CA SER A 143 -0.08 -13.64 4.87
C SER A 143 -1.03 -13.87 6.04
N LEU A 144 -0.55 -14.28 7.20
CA LEU A 144 -1.38 -14.42 8.40
C LEU A 144 -1.89 -13.07 8.90
N ALA A 145 -1.06 -12.01 8.92
CA ALA A 145 -1.53 -10.67 9.27
C ALA A 145 -2.67 -10.19 8.36
N THR A 146 -2.55 -10.42 7.05
CA THR A 146 -3.61 -10.10 6.07
C THR A 146 -4.86 -10.94 6.30
N LEU A 147 -4.71 -12.25 6.52
CA LEU A 147 -5.82 -13.17 6.71
C LEU A 147 -6.60 -12.91 8.01
N LEU A 148 -5.89 -12.58 9.09
CA LEU A 148 -6.48 -12.31 10.41
C LEU A 148 -7.18 -10.96 10.47
N ASP A 149 -6.90 -10.05 9.54
CA ASP A 149 -7.60 -8.78 9.44
C ASP A 149 -9.01 -9.00 8.85
N PRO A 150 -10.09 -8.71 9.61
CA PRO A 150 -11.46 -8.96 9.17
C PRO A 150 -11.84 -8.21 7.90
N ARG A 151 -11.16 -7.09 7.60
CA ARG A 151 -11.42 -6.25 6.43
C ARG A 151 -10.99 -6.93 5.12
N PHE A 152 -10.01 -7.83 5.19
CA PHE A 152 -9.38 -8.42 4.01
C PHE A 152 -9.62 -9.92 3.92
N LYS A 153 -9.31 -10.67 4.98
CA LYS A 153 -9.37 -12.14 5.00
C LYS A 153 -8.71 -12.72 3.73
N THR A 154 -9.36 -13.69 3.08
CA THR A 154 -8.89 -14.29 1.83
C THR A 154 -9.03 -13.35 0.62
N ALA A 155 -9.92 -12.36 0.66
CA ALA A 155 -10.14 -11.42 -0.45
C ALA A 155 -8.99 -10.41 -0.63
N GLY A 156 -8.15 -10.24 0.41
CA GLY A 156 -6.96 -9.39 0.34
C GLY A 156 -5.82 -9.97 -0.51
N PHE A 157 -5.84 -11.27 -0.76
CA PHE A 157 -4.76 -11.97 -1.44
C PHE A 157 -4.83 -11.77 -2.95
N PHE A 158 -3.66 -11.73 -3.56
CA PHE A 158 -3.47 -11.77 -5.00
C PHE A 158 -3.63 -13.20 -5.52
N SER A 159 -3.04 -14.19 -4.84
CA SER A 159 -3.13 -15.60 -5.21
C SER A 159 -4.16 -16.35 -4.36
N PRO A 160 -5.21 -16.95 -4.97
CA PRO A 160 -6.17 -17.79 -4.26
C PRO A 160 -5.51 -19.02 -3.59
N LEU A 161 -4.44 -19.54 -4.20
CA LEU A 161 -3.67 -20.64 -3.64
C LEU A 161 -2.99 -20.22 -2.33
N LYS A 162 -2.33 -19.04 -2.32
CA LYS A 162 -1.67 -18.50 -1.13
C LYS A 162 -2.66 -18.20 0.00
N ALA A 163 -3.85 -17.70 -0.34
CA ALA A 163 -4.93 -17.54 0.64
C ALA A 163 -5.31 -18.87 1.30
N THR A 164 -5.46 -19.93 0.49
CA THR A 164 -5.81 -21.27 0.98
C THR A 164 -4.70 -21.87 1.84
N GLU A 165 -3.44 -21.71 1.45
CA GLU A 165 -2.26 -22.11 2.23
C GLU A 165 -2.22 -21.39 3.59
N ALA A 166 -2.47 -20.09 3.62
CA ALA A 166 -2.51 -19.30 4.85
C ALA A 166 -3.63 -19.78 5.80
N VAL A 167 -4.82 -20.10 5.26
CA VAL A 167 -5.94 -20.66 6.04
C VAL A 167 -5.57 -22.02 6.61
N LYS A 168 -4.97 -22.91 5.80
CA LYS A 168 -4.52 -24.23 6.25
C LYS A 168 -3.51 -24.09 7.39
N ARG A 169 -2.54 -23.19 7.23
CA ARG A 169 -1.52 -22.90 8.25
C ARG A 169 -2.15 -22.41 9.54
N LEU A 170 -3.00 -21.39 9.49
CA LEU A 170 -3.68 -20.84 10.67
C LEU A 170 -4.44 -21.93 11.43
N LYS A 171 -5.22 -22.75 10.73
CA LYS A 171 -5.95 -23.88 11.35
C LYS A 171 -5.02 -24.86 12.05
N SER A 172 -3.89 -25.20 11.44
CA SER A 172 -2.93 -26.13 12.04
C SER A 172 -2.25 -25.56 13.28
N GLU A 173 -1.89 -24.28 13.27
CA GLU A 173 -1.30 -23.58 14.43
C GLU A 173 -2.31 -23.48 15.58
N CYS A 174 -3.56 -23.06 15.32
CA CYS A 174 -4.61 -23.03 16.34
C CYS A 174 -4.87 -24.42 16.95
N ALA A 175 -4.91 -25.47 16.12
CA ALA A 175 -5.12 -26.82 16.61
C ALA A 175 -3.95 -27.32 17.48
N ALA A 176 -2.71 -26.88 17.18
CA ALA A 176 -1.54 -27.20 18.00
C ALA A 176 -1.59 -26.50 19.36
N GLU A 177 -1.99 -25.22 19.40
CA GLU A 177 -2.15 -24.48 20.65
C GLU A 177 -3.30 -25.02 21.52
N MET A 178 -4.40 -25.48 20.91
CA MET A 178 -5.47 -26.11 21.67
C MET A 178 -5.02 -27.41 22.37
N ARG A 179 -4.15 -28.20 21.72
CA ARG A 179 -3.59 -29.42 22.31
C ARG A 179 -2.55 -29.13 23.41
N SER A 180 -1.82 -28.02 23.32
CA SER A 180 -0.83 -27.64 24.35
C SER A 180 -1.48 -27.19 25.67
N HIS A 181 -2.77 -26.81 25.63
CA HIS A 181 -3.55 -26.35 26.78
C HIS A 181 -4.58 -27.39 27.27
N GLU A 182 -4.53 -28.64 26.81
CA GLU A 182 -5.30 -29.71 27.44
C GLU A 182 -4.80 -29.90 28.89
N PRO A 183 -5.67 -29.82 29.91
CA PRO A 183 -5.25 -30.05 31.29
C PRO A 183 -4.73 -31.47 31.43
N ASP A 184 -3.60 -31.61 32.13
CA ASP A 184 -3.01 -32.91 32.45
C ASP A 184 -4.08 -33.78 33.14
N PRO A 185 -4.43 -34.98 32.60
CA PRO A 185 -5.38 -35.87 33.24
C PRO A 185 -4.95 -36.30 34.66
N ALA A 186 -3.73 -36.02 35.09
CA ALA A 186 -3.24 -36.28 36.45
C ALA A 186 -3.60 -35.20 37.49
N VAL A 187 -4.18 -34.06 37.11
CA VAL A 187 -4.66 -33.04 38.07
C VAL A 187 -6.19 -33.10 38.16
N GLU A 188 -6.71 -34.22 38.67
CA GLU A 188 -8.06 -34.25 39.22
C GLU A 188 -8.12 -33.33 40.45
N GLU A 189 -8.75 -32.17 40.29
CA GLU A 189 -9.13 -31.31 41.41
C GLU A 189 -9.97 -32.09 42.45
N PRO A 190 -9.77 -31.91 43.77
CA PRO A 190 -10.24 -32.85 44.82
C PRO A 190 -11.75 -32.83 45.11
N PHE A 191 -12.56 -32.16 44.29
CA PHE A 191 -13.96 -31.84 44.62
C PHE A 191 -14.99 -32.66 43.82
N THR A 192 -14.66 -33.88 43.42
CA THR A 192 -15.61 -34.82 42.77
C THR A 192 -16.63 -35.41 43.75
N TRP A 193 -16.42 -35.32 45.07
CA TRP A 193 -17.36 -35.88 46.07
C TRP A 193 -18.67 -35.08 46.22
N ILE A 194 -18.71 -33.79 45.86
CA ILE A 194 -19.90 -32.95 46.02
C ILE A 194 -21.01 -33.36 45.01
N ARG A 195 -20.64 -33.90 43.84
CA ARG A 195 -21.63 -34.36 42.84
C ARG A 195 -22.32 -35.67 43.22
N THR A 196 -21.72 -36.47 44.10
CA THR A 196 -22.24 -37.78 44.47
C THR A 196 -23.26 -37.71 45.61
N GLN A 197 -23.20 -36.68 46.48
CA GLN A 197 -24.14 -36.53 47.60
C GLN A 197 -25.53 -36.01 47.21
N PHE A 198 -25.67 -35.31 46.07
CA PHE A 198 -26.99 -34.82 45.62
C PHE A 198 -27.80 -35.86 44.83
N ARG A 199 -27.23 -37.01 44.48
CA ARG A 199 -27.94 -38.05 43.71
C ARG A 199 -28.56 -39.14 44.58
N THR A 200 -28.12 -39.28 45.84
CA THR A 200 -28.60 -40.31 46.77
C THR A 200 -29.68 -39.85 47.74
N GLN A 201 -30.02 -38.55 47.81
CA GLN A 201 -31.13 -38.06 48.63
C GLN A 201 -32.49 -37.99 47.93
N SER A 202 -32.58 -38.33 46.63
CA SER A 202 -33.86 -38.30 45.88
C SER A 202 -34.55 -39.67 45.76
N LEU A 203 -34.03 -40.71 46.43
CA LEU A 203 -34.54 -42.09 46.36
C LEU A 203 -34.64 -42.68 47.77
N GLU A 204 -35.33 -42.03 48.70
CA GLU A 204 -35.89 -42.67 49.89
C GLU A 204 -36.75 -41.66 50.68
N ALA A 205 -38.07 -41.71 50.47
CA ALA A 205 -39.07 -41.42 51.51
C ALA A 205 -40.48 -41.82 51.01
N PRO A 206 -41.34 -42.35 51.90
CA PRO A 206 -42.44 -43.27 51.61
C PRO A 206 -43.71 -42.65 51.02
#